data_AF-A0A8X7CJ51-F1
#
_entry.id   AF-A0A8X7CJ51-F1
#
_cell.length_a   1.000
_cell.length_b   1.000
_cell.length_c   1.000
_cell.angle_alpha   90.00
_cell.angle_beta   90.00
_cell.angle_gamma   90.00
#
_symmetry.space_group_name_H-M   'P 1'
#
loop_
_entity.id
_entity.type
_entity.pdbx_description
1 polymer ?
#
loop_
_entity_poly.entity_id
_entity_poly.type
_entity_poly.pdbx_seq_one_letter_code
_entity_poly.pdbx_strand_id
1 'polypeptide(L)'
;MFAMTPFKSNVVLNNGWTPTFKVQGQVYHHAGLLHPANAEDRQYLQIYFLGEDEQVQRRLDLLDSPVDRNIVLKLQRMLHQHNSYVRSFKMAAEIMDDNTQVGYRIKISGKAPLTLEVVCT
;
A
#
# COMPACT_ATOMS: atom_id res chain seq x y z
N MET A 1 7.14 7.03 8.02
CA MET A 1 6.19 6.05 8.60
C MET A 1 5.98 4.93 7.58
N PHE A 2 6.09 3.65 7.96
CA PHE A 2 5.82 2.52 7.06
C PHE A 2 4.32 2.16 7.13
N ALA A 3 3.47 3.09 6.72
CA ALA A 3 2.04 2.84 6.61
C ALA A 3 1.78 2.09 5.29
N MET A 4 1.14 0.92 5.37
CA MET A 4 0.96 0.07 4.19
C MET A 4 -0.31 0.39 3.40
N THR A 5 -1.36 0.97 3.99
CA THR A 5 -2.58 1.41 3.25
C THR A 5 -3.57 2.11 4.19
N PRO A 6 -4.41 3.04 3.68
CA PRO A 6 -5.62 3.50 4.36
C PRO A 6 -6.77 2.48 4.23
N PHE A 7 -7.69 2.48 5.19
CA PHE A 7 -8.88 1.61 5.21
C PHE A 7 -10.14 2.39 4.76
N LYS A 8 -11.03 1.74 4.01
CA LYS A 8 -12.36 2.26 3.66
C LYS A 8 -13.42 1.25 4.10
N SER A 9 -14.48 1.74 4.76
CA SER A 9 -15.60 0.91 5.25
C SER A 9 -16.95 1.59 5.01
N ASN A 10 -18.01 0.80 4.82
CA ASN A 10 -19.38 1.30 4.90
C ASN A 10 -19.77 1.45 6.37
N VAL A 11 -20.05 2.68 6.80
CA VAL A 11 -20.47 2.99 8.17
C VAL A 11 -21.99 2.90 8.24
N VAL A 12 -22.51 2.00 9.09
CA VAL A 12 -23.93 1.97 9.42
C VAL A 12 -24.16 2.83 10.66
N LEU A 13 -24.88 3.93 10.50
CA LEU A 13 -25.33 4.78 11.60
C LEU A 13 -26.68 4.25 12.10
N ASN A 14 -26.77 3.91 13.38
CA ASN A 14 -28.06 3.69 14.03
C ASN A 14 -28.58 5.04 14.55
N ASN A 15 -29.86 5.33 14.36
CA ASN A 15 -30.50 6.60 14.76
C ASN A 15 -30.68 6.71 16.29
N GLY A 16 -29.57 6.78 17.02
CA GLY A 16 -29.47 6.99 18.46
C GLY A 16 -28.01 7.31 18.84
N TRP A 17 -27.77 7.88 20.02
CA TRP A 17 -26.40 8.13 20.46
C TRP A 17 -25.76 6.80 20.87
N THR A 18 -24.97 6.23 19.96
CA THR A 18 -24.12 5.07 20.22
C THR A 18 -22.75 5.40 19.63
N PRO A 19 -21.69 5.57 20.43
CA PRO A 19 -20.36 5.92 19.90
C PRO A 19 -19.69 4.76 19.15
N THR A 20 -20.39 3.63 18.99
CA THR A 20 -19.90 2.40 18.38
C THR A 20 -20.36 2.32 16.93
N PHE A 21 -19.43 2.55 15.99
CA PHE A 21 -19.69 2.23 14.58
C PHE A 21 -19.50 0.72 14.35
N LYS A 22 -20.43 0.10 13.63
CA LYS A 22 -20.34 -1.31 13.24
C LYS A 22 -19.95 -1.40 11.77
N VAL A 23 -18.79 -1.99 11.49
CA VAL A 23 -18.36 -2.32 10.12
C VAL A 23 -18.83 -3.74 9.81
N GLN A 24 -19.64 -3.92 8.77
CA GLN A 24 -20.09 -5.23 8.29
C GLN A 24 -19.53 -5.51 6.89
N GLY A 25 -19.08 -6.74 6.66
CA GLY A 25 -18.44 -7.17 5.42
C GLY A 25 -16.95 -7.51 5.59
N GLN A 26 -16.33 -7.99 4.52
CA GLN A 26 -14.90 -8.23 4.49
C GLN A 26 -14.16 -6.89 4.38
N VAL A 27 -13.20 -6.64 5.26
CA VAL A 27 -12.34 -5.46 5.18
C VAL A 27 -11.40 -5.65 4.00
N TYR A 28 -11.48 -4.76 3.03
CA TYR A 28 -10.55 -4.72 1.90
C TYR A 28 -9.63 -3.51 2.03
N HIS A 29 -8.37 -3.70 1.67
CA HIS A 29 -7.41 -2.61 1.55
C HIS A 29 -7.70 -1.87 0.24
N HIS A 30 -8.00 -0.57 0.32
CA HIS A 30 -8.05 0.26 -0.88
C HIS A 30 -6.66 0.83 -1.12
N ALA A 31 -5.83 0.08 -1.85
CA ALA A 31 -4.77 0.71 -2.61
C ALA A 31 -5.46 1.53 -3.71
N GLY A 32 -5.18 2.84 -3.81
CA GLY A 32 -5.68 3.67 -4.91
C GLY A 32 -5.19 3.17 -6.27
N LEU A 33 -5.26 4.02 -7.31
CA LEU A 33 -4.65 3.68 -8.61
C LEU A 33 -3.19 3.28 -8.40
N LEU A 34 -2.79 2.10 -8.86
CA LEU A 34 -1.43 1.59 -8.60
C LEU A 34 -0.37 2.39 -9.36
N HIS A 35 -0.76 3.01 -10.46
CA HIS A 35 0.04 3.96 -11.21
C HIS A 35 -0.52 5.36 -10.99
N PRO A 36 -0.07 6.12 -9.99
CA PRO A 36 -0.39 7.54 -9.94
C PRO A 36 0.28 8.25 -11.12
N ALA A 37 -0.32 9.37 -11.55
CA ALA A 37 0.11 10.10 -12.74
C ALA A 37 1.58 10.56 -12.67
N ASN A 38 2.08 10.84 -11.46
CA ASN A 38 3.46 11.23 -11.20
C ASN A 38 4.08 10.40 -10.07
N ALA A 39 5.41 10.21 -10.13
CA ALA A 39 6.16 9.52 -9.08
C ALA A 39 6.05 10.22 -7.71
N GLU A 40 5.92 11.54 -7.70
CA GLU A 40 5.76 12.38 -6.50
C GLU A 40 4.42 12.13 -5.79
N ASP A 41 3.41 11.62 -6.48
CA ASP A 41 2.10 11.33 -5.90
C ASP A 41 2.04 9.94 -5.25
N ARG A 42 3.09 9.11 -5.39
CA ARG A 42 3.12 7.75 -4.84
C ARG A 42 3.13 7.76 -3.33
N GLN A 43 2.14 7.09 -2.73
CA GLN A 43 2.00 6.93 -1.28
C GLN A 43 1.74 5.48 -0.88
N TYR A 44 2.01 5.16 0.39
CA TYR A 44 1.74 3.84 0.97
C TYR A 44 2.37 2.69 0.17
N LEU A 45 1.52 1.80 -0.37
CA LEU A 45 1.89 0.65 -1.18
C LEU A 45 2.59 1.05 -2.50
N GLN A 46 2.15 2.13 -3.15
CA GLN A 46 2.64 2.54 -4.46
C GLN A 46 4.14 2.86 -4.44
N ILE A 47 4.69 3.19 -3.27
CA ILE A 47 6.12 3.43 -3.08
C ILE A 47 6.92 2.19 -3.52
N TYR A 48 6.43 0.96 -3.29
CA TYR A 48 7.16 -0.25 -3.68
C TYR A 48 7.33 -0.46 -5.20
N PHE A 49 6.65 0.36 -6.02
CA PHE A 49 6.77 0.35 -7.48
C PHE A 49 7.83 1.33 -8.00
N LEU A 50 8.54 2.05 -7.12
CA LEU A 50 9.68 2.90 -7.46
C LEU A 50 11.00 2.12 -7.38
N GLY A 51 12.07 2.66 -7.96
CA GLY A 51 13.43 2.14 -7.76
C GLY A 51 13.85 2.21 -6.30
N GLU A 52 14.75 1.33 -5.84
CA GLU A 52 15.03 1.19 -4.38
C GLU A 52 15.48 2.48 -3.69
N ASP A 53 16.30 3.29 -4.36
CA ASP A 53 16.74 4.59 -3.82
C ASP A 53 15.61 5.63 -3.84
N GLU A 54 14.77 5.63 -4.86
CA GLU A 54 13.59 6.49 -4.96
C GLU A 54 12.57 6.16 -3.87
N GLN A 55 12.43 4.88 -3.48
CA GLN A 55 11.58 4.48 -2.36
C GLN A 55 12.02 5.14 -1.06
N VAL A 56 13.33 5.12 -0.80
CA VAL A 56 13.90 5.71 0.41
C VAL A 56 13.72 7.22 0.38
N GLN A 57 14.00 7.86 -0.75
CA GLN A 57 13.83 9.30 -0.90
C GLN A 57 12.37 9.71 -0.71
N ARG A 58 11.43 9.04 -1.40
CA ARG A 58 9.99 9.33 -1.28
C ARG A 58 9.49 9.18 0.15
N ARG A 59 10.00 8.20 0.90
CA ARG A 59 9.65 7.99 2.32
C ARG A 59 10.17 9.11 3.21
N LEU A 60 11.32 9.69 2.90
CA LEU A 60 11.85 10.86 3.58
C LEU A 60 11.02 12.10 3.24
N ASP A 61 10.64 12.29 1.97
CA ASP A 61 9.83 13.43 1.53
C ASP A 61 8.41 13.44 2.13
N LEU A 62 7.89 12.28 2.56
CA LEU A 62 6.61 12.14 3.25
C LEU A 62 6.67 12.45 4.75
N LEU A 63 7.84 12.74 5.31
CA LEU A 63 8.02 13.02 6.72
C LEU A 63 8.14 14.52 6.93
N ASP A 64 7.31 15.07 7.82
CA ASP A 64 7.37 16.49 8.22
C ASP A 64 8.59 16.82 9.09
N SER A 65 9.40 15.82 9.44
CA SER A 65 10.58 15.98 10.29
C SER A 65 11.80 15.27 9.71
N PRO A 66 13.01 15.82 9.94
CA PRO A 66 14.24 15.19 9.47
C PRO A 66 14.45 13.84 10.17
N VAL A 67 14.56 12.79 9.38
CA VAL A 67 14.85 11.42 9.83
C VAL A 67 16.13 10.94 9.15
N ASP A 68 16.97 10.22 9.89
CA ASP A 68 18.19 9.63 9.33
C ASP A 68 17.84 8.60 8.24
N ARG A 69 18.34 8.86 7.02
CA ARG A 69 18.20 7.98 5.85
C ARG A 69 18.61 6.55 6.16
N ASN A 70 19.63 6.33 6.98
CA ASN A 70 20.10 5.00 7.34
C ASN A 70 19.06 4.21 8.14
N ILE A 71 18.25 4.88 8.96
CA ILE A 71 17.15 4.24 9.69
C ILE A 71 16.08 3.76 8.70
N VAL A 72 15.70 4.62 7.75
CA VAL A 72 14.72 4.26 6.71
C VAL A 72 15.22 3.09 5.87
N LEU A 73 16.49 3.11 5.46
CA LEU A 73 17.14 2.03 4.70
C LEU A 73 17.13 0.70 5.47
N LYS A 74 17.51 0.71 6.76
CA LYS A 74 17.52 -0.50 7.60
C LYS A 74 16.12 -1.09 7.75
N LEU A 75 15.12 -0.25 8.00
CA LEU A 75 13.72 -0.68 8.11
C LEU A 75 13.18 -1.23 6.79
N GLN A 76 13.50 -0.58 5.66
CA GLN A 76 13.13 -1.07 4.34
C GLN A 76 13.74 -2.45 4.06
N ARG A 77 15.03 -2.64 4.34
CA ARG A 77 15.71 -3.95 4.18
C ARG A 77 15.08 -5.03 5.06
N MET A 78 14.78 -4.71 6.32
CA MET A 78 14.10 -5.64 7.23
C MET A 78 12.74 -6.06 6.67
N LEU A 79 11.95 -5.11 6.14
CA LEU A 79 10.67 -5.41 5.50
C LEU A 79 10.85 -6.25 4.24
N HIS A 80 11.84 -5.96 3.40
CA HIS A 80 12.11 -6.76 2.20
C HIS A 80 12.48 -8.20 2.55
N GLN A 81 13.21 -8.40 3.66
CA GLN A 81 13.66 -9.71 4.09
C GLN A 81 12.55 -10.55 4.72
N HIS A 82 11.70 -9.94 5.54
CA HIS A 82 10.76 -10.68 6.40
C HIS A 82 9.29 -10.57 5.99
N ASN A 83 8.91 -9.55 5.23
CA ASN A 83 7.52 -9.32 4.86
C ASN A 83 7.22 -9.93 3.48
N SER A 84 6.52 -11.06 3.46
CA SER A 84 6.14 -11.76 2.22
C SER A 84 5.27 -10.90 1.29
N TYR A 85 4.45 -10.00 1.82
CA TYR A 85 3.64 -9.10 0.99
C TYR A 85 4.49 -8.12 0.20
N VAL A 86 5.60 -7.64 0.77
CA VAL A 86 6.52 -6.76 0.06
C VAL A 86 7.09 -7.45 -1.18
N ARG A 87 7.40 -8.75 -1.09
CA ARG A 87 7.81 -9.54 -2.25
C ARG A 87 6.70 -9.60 -3.30
N SER A 88 5.46 -9.87 -2.90
CA SER A 88 4.31 -9.90 -3.81
C SER A 88 4.06 -8.55 -4.48
N PHE A 89 4.26 -7.44 -3.78
CA PHE A 89 4.15 -6.10 -4.35
C PHE A 89 5.23 -5.81 -5.39
N LYS A 90 6.50 -6.17 -5.12
CA LYS A 90 7.58 -5.99 -6.10
C LYS A 90 7.36 -6.86 -7.35
N MET A 91 6.92 -8.11 -7.19
CA MET A 91 6.55 -8.97 -8.32
C MET A 91 5.38 -8.40 -9.12
N ALA A 92 4.37 -7.82 -8.45
CA ALA A 92 3.27 -7.16 -9.13
C ALA A 92 3.75 -5.95 -9.95
N ALA A 93 4.74 -5.19 -9.45
CA ALA A 93 5.34 -4.07 -10.17
C ALA A 93 5.98 -4.53 -11.49
N GLU A 94 6.78 -5.60 -11.44
CA GLU A 94 7.44 -6.19 -12.61
C GLU A 94 6.42 -6.61 -13.68
N ILE A 95 5.32 -7.25 -13.28
CA ILE A 95 4.24 -7.67 -14.20
C ILE A 95 3.54 -6.47 -14.87
N MET A 96 3.42 -5.34 -14.17
CA MET A 96 2.75 -4.14 -14.66
C MET A 96 3.62 -3.36 -15.65
N ASP A 97 4.94 -3.31 -15.43
CA ASP A 97 5.87 -2.64 -16.34
C ASP A 97 5.89 -3.33 -17.73
N ASP A 98 5.70 -4.65 -17.77
CA ASP A 98 5.61 -5.43 -19.00
C ASP A 98 4.32 -5.16 -19.83
N ASN A 99 3.29 -4.52 -19.25
CA ASN A 99 1.95 -4.41 -19.84
C ASN A 99 1.32 -3.02 -19.64
N THR A 100 1.96 -1.99 -20.20
CA THR A 100 1.70 -0.56 -19.96
C THR A 100 0.30 -0.02 -20.32
N GLN A 101 -0.59 -0.82 -20.93
CA GLN A 101 -1.91 -0.37 -21.41
C GLN A 101 -3.11 -0.82 -20.58
N VAL A 102 -2.89 -1.56 -19.48
CA VAL A 102 -3.98 -2.11 -18.65
C VAL A 102 -3.99 -1.41 -17.29
N GLY A 103 -5.16 -0.99 -16.83
CA GLY A 103 -5.30 -0.48 -15.47
C GLY A 103 -5.21 -1.65 -14.49
N TYR A 104 -4.49 -1.49 -13.39
CA TYR A 104 -4.35 -2.55 -12.38
C TYR A 104 -4.92 -2.12 -11.03
N ARG A 105 -5.56 -3.07 -10.33
CA ARG A 105 -5.96 -2.95 -8.92
C ARG A 105 -5.41 -4.11 -8.11
N ILE A 106 -4.88 -3.81 -6.92
CA ILE A 106 -4.46 -4.84 -5.96
C ILE A 106 -5.60 -5.04 -4.97
N LYS A 107 -6.06 -6.28 -4.87
CA LYS A 107 -7.03 -6.71 -3.87
C LYS A 107 -6.30 -7.57 -2.85
N ILE A 108 -6.32 -7.13 -1.59
CA ILE A 108 -5.84 -7.92 -0.46
C ILE A 108 -7.07 -8.42 0.30
N SER A 109 -7.28 -9.74 0.36
CA SER A 109 -8.46 -10.34 0.99
C SER A 109 -8.17 -11.72 1.58
N GLY A 110 -8.77 -12.05 2.72
CA GLY A 110 -8.75 -13.40 3.31
C GLY A 110 -8.74 -13.39 4.83
N LYS A 111 -8.73 -14.59 5.45
CA LYS A 111 -8.25 -14.79 6.82
C LYS A 111 -6.80 -15.26 6.72
N ALA A 112 -5.95 -14.80 7.64
CA ALA A 112 -4.50 -14.98 7.56
C ALA A 112 -4.06 -16.39 7.12
N PRO A 113 -3.11 -16.50 6.17
CA PRO A 113 -2.46 -15.38 5.45
C PRO A 113 -3.40 -14.72 4.43
N LEU A 114 -3.28 -13.40 4.25
CA LEU A 114 -4.11 -12.65 3.30
C LEU A 114 -3.71 -13.02 1.86
N THR A 115 -4.68 -13.14 0.96
CA THR A 115 -4.45 -13.35 -0.48
C THR A 115 -4.28 -11.99 -1.16
N LEU A 116 -3.27 -11.87 -2.01
CA LEU A 116 -3.03 -10.71 -2.86
C LEU A 116 -3.35 -11.08 -4.31
N GLU A 117 -4.32 -10.38 -4.90
CA GLU A 117 -4.71 -10.53 -6.30
C GLU A 117 -4.40 -9.24 -7.06
N VAL A 118 -3.74 -9.36 -8.20
CA VAL A 118 -3.59 -8.28 -9.18
C VAL A 118 -4.70 -8.44 -10.22
N VAL A 119 -5.61 -7.48 -10.27
CA VAL A 119 -6.78 -7.51 -11.15
C VAL A 119 -6.61 -6.44 -12.23
N CYS A 120 -6.61 -6.86 -13.50
CA CYS A 120 -6.73 -5.96 -14.65
C CYS A 120 -8.13 -5.33 -14.67
N THR A 121 -8.21 -4.02 -14.90
CA THR A 121 -9.45 -3.27 -15.06
C THR A 121 -9.70 -2.91 -16.50
#